data_AF-W0ACZ0-F1
#
_entry.id   AF-W0ACZ0-F1
#
_cell.length_a   1.000
_cell.length_b   1.000
_cell.length_c   1.000
_cell.angle_alpha   90.00
_cell.angle_beta   90.00
_cell.angle_gamma   90.00
#
_symmetry.space_group_name_H-M   'P 1'
#
loop_
_entity.id
_entity.type
_entity.pdbx_description
1 polymer ?
#
loop_
_entity_poly.entity_id
_entity_poly.type
_entity_poly.pdbx_seq_one_letter_code
_entity_poly.pdbx_strand_id
1 'polypeptide(L)' 'MQNGFVESFNGRLRDESLNETLYTSLAHARFVLAAWRHYYNHVRPHSKLGGGIPAEIAR' A
#
# COMPACT_ATOMS: atom_id res chain seq x y z
N MET A 1 8.96 -14.37 7.86
CA MET A 1 8.01 -14.04 6.77
C MET A 1 7.37 -12.65 6.91
N GLN A 2 7.21 -12.12 8.14
CA GLN A 2 6.56 -10.82 8.38
C GLN A 2 7.32 -9.60 7.80
N ASN A 3 8.67 -9.60 7.86
CA ASN A 3 9.49 -8.50 7.31
C ASN A 3 9.31 -8.29 5.81
N GLY A 4 9.27 -9.36 5.01
CA GLY A 4 9.14 -9.24 3.55
C GLY A 4 7.83 -8.60 3.08
N PHE A 5 6.75 -8.71 3.87
CA PHE A 5 5.49 -8.02 3.62
C PHE A 5 5.61 -6.51 3.90
N VAL A 6 6.18 -6.16 5.06
CA VAL A 6 6.41 -4.76 5.45
C VAL A 6 7.38 -4.08 4.49
N GLU A 7 8.44 -4.76 4.06
CA GLU A 7 9.40 -4.25 3.07
C GLU A 7 8.74 -4.03 1.70
N SER A 8 7.93 -4.99 1.23
CA SER A 8 7.21 -4.86 -0.05
C SER A 8 6.16 -3.74 -0.01
N PHE A 9 5.51 -3.53 1.14
CA PHE A 9 4.59 -2.43 1.37
C PHE A 9 5.31 -1.08 1.35
N ASN A 10 6.36 -0.93 2.15
CA ASN A 10 7.12 0.32 2.25
C ASN A 10 7.81 0.70 0.95
N GLY A 11 8.34 -0.29 0.21
CA GLY A 11 8.94 -0.06 -1.11
C GLY A 11 7.93 0.51 -2.10
N ARG A 12 6.75 -0.12 -2.22
CA ARG A 12 5.70 0.35 -3.13
C ARG A 12 5.06 1.66 -2.69
N LEU A 13 4.88 1.88 -1.40
CA LEU A 13 4.36 3.16 -0.89
C LEU A 13 5.26 4.32 -1.30
N ARG A 14 6.58 4.09 -1.24
CA ARG A 14 7.55 5.10 -1.65
C ARG A 14 7.48 5.37 -3.15
N ASP A 15 7.50 4.31 -3.95
CA ASP A 15 7.54 4.39 -5.41
C ASP A 15 6.24 4.94 -6.02
N GLU A 16 5.10 4.38 -5.62
CA GLU A 16 3.79 4.63 -6.25
C GLU A 16 3.01 5.81 -5.61
N SER A 17 3.51 6.41 -4.52
CA SER A 17 2.76 7.45 -3.82
C SER A 17 3.63 8.58 -3.31
N LEU A 18 4.68 8.30 -2.53
CA LEU A 18 5.49 9.38 -1.93
C LEU A 18 6.39 10.08 -2.96
N ASN A 19 6.89 9.36 -3.97
CA ASN A 19 7.76 9.92 -4.99
C ASN A 19 6.97 10.58 -6.15
N GLU A 20 5.73 10.15 -6.40
CA GLU A 20 4.92 10.63 -7.53
C GLU A 20 3.91 11.73 -7.17
N THR A 21 3.57 11.88 -5.89
CA THR A 21 2.52 12.81 -5.44
C THR A 21 3.09 14.02 -4.70
N LEU A 22 2.80 15.22 -5.19
CA LEU A 22 3.04 16.44 -4.41
C LEU A 22 1.91 16.63 -3.39
N TYR A 23 2.26 16.55 -2.11
CA TYR A 23 1.31 16.81 -1.03
C TYR A 23 1.21 18.30 -0.73
N THR A 24 0.00 18.84 -0.84
CA THR A 24 -0.28 20.27 -0.64
C THR A 24 -0.58 20.64 0.81
N SER A 25 -0.91 19.65 1.64
CA SER A 25 -1.12 19.81 3.08
C SER A 25 -1.05 18.47 3.81
N LEU A 26 -0.93 18.50 5.15
CA LEU A 26 -1.00 17.29 5.97
C LEU A 26 -2.36 16.58 5.83
N ALA A 27 -3.46 17.35 5.73
CA ALA A 27 -4.80 16.78 5.55
C ALA A 27 -4.89 16.03 4.20
N HIS A 28 -4.37 16.62 3.13
CA HIS A 28 -4.31 15.99 1.82
C HIS A 28 -3.45 14.72 1.85
N ALA A 29 -2.27 14.77 2.47
CA ALA A 29 -1.41 13.59 2.64
C ALA A 29 -2.12 12.45 3.39
N ARG A 30 -2.80 12.76 4.50
CA ARG A 30 -3.55 11.74 5.25
C ARG A 30 -4.66 11.10 4.41
N PHE A 31 -5.36 11.88 3.60
CA PHE A 31 -6.41 11.37 2.72
C PHE A 31 -5.84 10.43 1.65
N VAL A 32 -4.82 10.87 0.91
CA VAL A 32 -4.19 10.09 -0.16
C VAL A 32 -3.59 8.79 0.39
N LEU A 33 -2.85 8.86 1.50
CA LEU A 33 -2.23 7.69 2.10
C LEU A 33 -3.27 6.68 2.62
N ALA A 34 -4.40 7.15 3.16
CA ALA A 34 -5.49 6.28 3.61
C ALA A 34 -6.15 5.55 2.41
N ALA A 35 -6.42 6.27 1.33
CA ALA A 35 -6.97 5.69 0.10
C ALA A 35 -6.00 4.68 -0.52
N TRP A 36 -4.71 5.03 -0.62
CA TRP A 36 -3.68 4.14 -1.17
C TRP A 36 -3.54 2.85 -0.33
N ARG A 37 -3.49 2.97 1.00
CA ARG A 37 -3.43 1.82 1.91
C ARG A 37 -4.64 0.91 1.73
N HIS A 38 -5.84 1.48 1.60
CA HIS A 38 -7.05 0.70 1.38
C HIS A 38 -6.98 -0.07 0.06
N TYR A 39 -6.61 0.60 -1.03
CA TYR A 39 -6.43 -0.04 -2.33
C TYR A 39 -5.40 -1.17 -2.29
N TYR A 40 -4.23 -0.94 -1.69
CA TYR A 40 -3.17 -1.94 -1.59
C TYR A 40 -3.63 -3.21 -0.86
N ASN A 41 -4.35 -3.04 0.25
CA ASN A 41 -4.74 -4.14 1.14
C ASN A 41 -6.02 -4.86 0.70
N HIS A 42 -6.93 -4.19 -0.01
CA HIS A 42 -8.28 -4.72 -0.27
C HIS A 42 -8.64 -4.89 -1.76
N VAL A 43 -7.87 -4.30 -2.67
CA VAL A 43 -8.26 -4.26 -4.10
C VAL A 43 -7.14 -4.78 -4.99
N ARG A 44 -5.89 -4.41 -4.72
CA ARG A 44 -4.75 -4.74 -5.56
C ARG A 44 -4.45 -6.25 -5.48
N PRO A 45 -4.51 -7.00 -6.58
CA PRO A 45 -4.07 -8.40 -6.59
C PRO A 45 -2.55 -8.46 -6.48
N HIS A 46 -2.05 -9.39 -5.66
CA HIS A 46 -0.61 -9.60 -5.48
C HIS A 46 -0.20 -10.97 -5.99
N SER A 47 0.71 -11.00 -6.96
CA SER A 47 1.24 -12.24 -7.54
C SER A 47 1.91 -13.16 -6.51
N LYS A 48 2.58 -12.57 -5.49
CA LYS A 48 3.14 -13.32 -4.36
C LYS A 48 2.07 -14.01 -3.49
N LEU A 49 0.81 -13.59 -3.62
CA LEU A 49 -0.35 -14.13 -2.92
C LEU A 49 -1.25 -14.97 -3.85
N GLY A 50 -0.73 -15.43 -4.99
CA GLY A 50 -1.51 -16.20 -5.96
C GLY A 50 -2.62 -15.38 -6.66
N GLY A 51 -2.51 -14.05 -6.65
CA GLY A 51 -3.54 -13.16 -7.20
C GLY A 51 -4.57 -12.66 -6.19
N GLY A 52 -4.49 -13.11 -4.92
CA GLY A 52 -5.32 -12.60 -3.82
C GLY A 52 -4.88 -11.24 -3.28
N ILE A 53 -5.64 -10.74 -2.31
CA ILE A 53 -5.38 -9.45 -1.63
C ILE A 53 -4.76 -9.67 -0.24
N PRO A 54 -3.96 -8.73 0.29
CA PRO A 54 -3.31 -8.90 1.59
C PRO A 54 -4.29 -9.10 2.75
N ALA A 55 -5.47 -8.47 2.69
CA ALA A 55 -6.50 -8.63 3.70
C ALA A 55 -7.05 -10.06 3.83
N GLU A 56 -6.94 -10.90 2.80
CA GLU A 56 -7.37 -12.30 2.86
C GLU A 56 -6.40 -13.20 3.62
N ILE A 57 -5.14 -12.78 3.75
CA ILE A 57 -4.05 -13.56 4.37
C ILE A 57 -3.76 -13.09 5.80
N ALA A 58 -4.16 -11.87 6.15
CA ALA A 58 -4.12 -11.37 7.51
C ALA A 58 -5.23 -12.02 8.38
N ARG A 59 -5.01 -13.27 8.81
CA ARG A 59 -5.78 -13.95 9.87
C ARG A 59 -4.93 -14.16 11.11
#